data_AF-A0AAN4ZEU8-F1
#
_entry.id   AF-A0AAN4ZEU8-F1
#
_cell.length_a   1.000
_cell.length_b   1.000
_cell.length_c   1.000
_cell.angle_alpha   90.00
_cell.angle_beta   90.00
_cell.angle_gamma   90.00
#
_symmetry.space_group_name_H-M   'P 1'
#
loop_
_entity.id
_entity.type
_entity.pdbx_description
1 polymer ?
#
loop_
_entity_poly.entity_id
_entity_poly.type
_entity_poly.pdbx_seq_one_letter_code
_entity_poly.pdbx_strand_id
1 'polypeptide(L)'
;FHENSTRDSIPRGLLSVSRKQRGAGFNANDEKYHTCCGAHVTSCARFFLGFYIFGITLDLLRDFHLVKLIIIPIIFIGVIGVFAEQRLPLIAFIIIDTAYAIALAIVTALGLLQPSTRQNSSDRDYPSRNQDDRSFRQQQEGRSHMSTWNWSATSVINLALTACFWAFLAISLIWKYFIFWKMAEYLKDRKKAIKSARKYREPTHIASAPKDERSHPAYGESEMEAAQKVIDYHNSHEVTMEILT
;
A
#
# COMPACT_ATOMS: atom_id res chain seq x y z
N PHE A 1 -58.82 -40.88 37.29
CA PHE A 1 -58.05 -39.63 37.20
C PHE A 1 -56.57 -39.97 37.23
N HIS A 2 -56.00 -40.23 36.05
CA HIS A 2 -54.56 -40.42 35.85
C HIS A 2 -54.11 -39.27 34.95
N GLU A 3 -53.45 -38.28 35.54
CA GLU A 3 -52.93 -37.13 34.82
C GLU A 3 -51.51 -37.45 34.35
N ASN A 4 -51.38 -37.60 33.03
CA ASN A 4 -50.12 -37.83 32.33
C ASN A 4 -49.21 -36.60 32.48
N SER A 5 -48.14 -36.76 33.25
CA SER A 5 -47.04 -35.81 33.36
C SER A 5 -45.91 -36.22 32.42
N THR A 6 -46.05 -35.91 31.13
CA THR A 6 -44.95 -35.94 30.15
C THR A 6 -44.49 -34.51 29.91
N ARG A 7 -43.68 -33.99 30.85
CA ARG A 7 -42.83 -32.82 30.59
C ARG A 7 -41.55 -33.33 29.93
N ASP A 8 -41.57 -33.28 28.61
CA ASP A 8 -40.41 -33.50 27.76
C ASP A 8 -39.25 -32.58 28.17
N SER A 9 -38.17 -33.23 28.58
CA SER A 9 -36.87 -32.65 28.89
C SER A 9 -36.19 -32.23 27.60
N ILE A 10 -36.47 -31.00 27.14
CA ILE A 10 -35.70 -30.39 26.06
C ILE A 10 -34.22 -30.35 26.49
N PRO A 11 -33.30 -31.03 25.78
CA PRO A 11 -31.91 -31.10 26.18
C PRO A 11 -31.26 -29.72 26.07
N ARG A 12 -30.90 -29.12 27.22
CA ARG A 12 -30.19 -27.83 27.33
C ARG A 12 -28.83 -27.79 26.62
N GLY A 13 -28.37 -28.91 26.06
CA GLY A 13 -27.09 -29.04 25.36
C GLY A 13 -27.04 -28.47 23.93
N LEU A 14 -28.17 -28.22 23.27
CA LEU A 14 -28.19 -27.74 21.87
C LEU A 14 -28.22 -26.21 21.71
N LEU A 15 -28.44 -25.45 22.78
CA LEU A 15 -28.44 -23.99 22.74
C LEU A 15 -27.06 -23.35 22.96
N SER A 16 -26.04 -24.10 23.42
CA SER A 16 -24.69 -23.57 23.64
C SER A 16 -23.81 -23.60 22.39
N VAL A 17 -24.09 -24.49 21.42
CA VAL A 17 -23.30 -24.60 20.18
C VAL A 17 -23.68 -23.51 19.16
N SER A 18 -24.92 -23.01 19.16
CA SER A 18 -25.38 -22.00 18.19
C SER A 18 -24.99 -20.55 18.53
N ARG A 19 -24.46 -20.26 19.73
CA ARG A 19 -23.94 -18.92 20.10
C ARG A 19 -22.47 -18.72 19.76
N LYS A 20 -21.66 -19.77 19.68
CA LYS A 20 -20.20 -19.63 19.47
C LYS A 20 -19.79 -19.37 18.00
N GLN A 21 -20.69 -19.62 17.05
CA GLN A 21 -20.46 -19.34 15.61
C GLN A 21 -21.25 -18.14 15.06
N ARG A 22 -22.16 -17.55 15.84
CA ARG A 22 -22.82 -16.28 15.47
C ARG A 22 -22.00 -15.11 15.99
N GLY A 23 -21.04 -14.65 15.19
CA GLY A 23 -20.44 -13.34 15.38
C GLY A 23 -19.19 -13.31 16.25
N ALA A 24 -18.15 -14.02 15.84
CA ALA A 24 -16.83 -13.42 16.00
C ALA A 24 -16.81 -12.16 15.11
N GLY A 25 -17.29 -11.04 15.67
CA GLY A 25 -17.23 -9.74 15.03
C GLY A 25 -15.80 -9.44 14.62
N PHE A 26 -15.63 -8.62 13.60
CA PHE A 26 -14.29 -8.17 13.23
C PHE A 26 -13.64 -7.48 14.42
N ASN A 27 -12.55 -8.06 14.90
CA ASN A 27 -11.70 -7.45 15.92
C ASN A 27 -10.58 -6.70 15.20
N ALA A 28 -10.58 -5.38 15.30
CA ALA A 28 -9.52 -4.55 14.72
C ALA A 28 -8.16 -4.79 15.40
N ASN A 29 -8.15 -5.22 16.66
CA ASN A 29 -6.95 -5.48 17.47
C ASN A 29 -6.56 -6.97 17.45
N ASP A 30 -6.94 -7.70 16.40
CA ASP A 30 -6.51 -9.09 16.23
C ASP A 30 -4.99 -9.12 15.98
N GLU A 31 -4.26 -10.02 16.67
CA GLU A 31 -2.79 -10.12 16.63
C GLU A 31 -2.25 -10.23 15.19
N LYS A 32 -3.04 -10.80 14.26
CA LYS A 32 -2.67 -10.88 12.83
C LYS A 32 -2.50 -9.52 12.13
N TYR A 33 -3.03 -8.43 12.69
CA TYR A 33 -2.91 -7.07 12.17
C TYR A 33 -1.84 -6.25 12.88
N HIS A 34 -1.12 -6.85 13.83
CA HIS A 34 0.06 -6.27 14.46
C HIS A 34 1.32 -6.73 13.73
N THR A 35 2.30 -5.83 13.64
CA THR A 35 3.60 -6.09 13.01
C THR A 35 4.69 -6.30 14.07
N CYS A 36 5.95 -6.41 13.64
CA CYS A 36 7.11 -6.40 14.53
C CYS A 36 6.97 -5.23 15.53
N CYS A 37 7.12 -5.50 16.83
CA CYS A 37 6.93 -4.56 17.94
C CYS A 37 5.47 -4.26 18.36
N GLY A 38 4.49 -5.02 17.88
CA GLY A 38 3.09 -4.84 18.33
C GLY A 38 2.42 -3.58 17.77
N ALA A 39 3.05 -2.89 16.83
CA ALA A 39 2.45 -1.75 16.16
C ALA A 39 1.36 -2.22 15.17
N HIS A 40 0.19 -1.59 15.24
CA HIS A 40 -0.91 -1.87 14.33
C HIS A 40 -0.53 -1.50 12.88
N VAL A 41 -0.95 -2.32 11.91
CA VAL A 41 -0.56 -2.19 10.51
C VAL A 41 -0.85 -0.81 9.90
N THR A 42 -1.93 -0.15 10.31
CA THR A 42 -2.27 1.21 9.83
C THR A 42 -1.28 2.27 10.30
N SER A 43 -0.79 2.16 11.55
CA SER A 43 0.20 3.05 12.12
C SER A 43 1.54 2.88 11.42
N CYS A 44 1.95 1.64 11.15
CA CYS A 44 3.14 1.35 10.36
C CYS A 44 3.00 1.90 8.95
N ALA A 45 1.89 1.65 8.26
CA ALA A 45 1.68 2.16 6.90
C ALA A 45 1.78 3.68 6.82
N ARG A 46 1.23 4.42 7.79
CA ARG A 46 1.36 5.89 7.87
C ARG A 46 2.80 6.34 8.09
N PHE A 47 3.51 5.68 9.00
CA PHE A 47 4.92 5.97 9.27
C PHE A 47 5.78 5.75 8.01
N PHE A 48 5.67 4.58 7.38
CA PHE A 48 6.41 4.27 6.15
C PHE A 48 6.05 5.19 4.98
N LEU A 49 4.78 5.59 4.87
CA LEU A 49 4.37 6.60 3.89
C LEU A 49 5.06 7.95 4.17
N GLY A 50 5.15 8.37 5.43
CA GLY A 50 5.87 9.58 5.84
C GLY A 50 7.37 9.52 5.47
N PHE A 51 8.04 8.42 5.77
CA PHE A 51 9.44 8.20 5.37
C PHE A 51 9.62 8.24 3.85
N TYR A 52 8.68 7.64 3.11
CA TYR A 52 8.69 7.64 1.66
C TYR A 52 8.55 9.06 1.09
N ILE A 53 7.58 9.85 1.59
CA ILE A 53 7.40 11.25 1.18
C ILE A 53 8.63 12.09 1.52
N PHE A 54 9.21 11.90 2.70
CA PHE A 54 10.43 12.58 3.12
C PHE A 54 11.61 12.27 2.20
N GLY A 55 11.82 10.98 1.88
CA GLY A 55 12.87 10.55 0.95
C GLY A 55 12.73 11.16 -0.43
N ILE A 56 11.50 11.21 -0.96
CA ILE A 56 11.22 11.86 -2.26
C ILE A 56 11.46 13.37 -2.18
N THR A 57 11.08 14.01 -1.08
CA THR A 57 11.31 15.44 -0.90
C THR A 57 12.80 15.76 -0.94
N LEU A 58 13.63 14.96 -0.25
CA LEU A 58 15.09 15.11 -0.31
C LEU A 58 15.65 14.87 -1.72
N ASP A 59 15.14 13.87 -2.45
CA ASP A 59 15.58 13.59 -3.82
C ASP A 59 15.21 14.71 -4.81
N LEU A 60 14.03 15.31 -4.65
CA LEU A 60 13.57 16.46 -5.43
C LEU A 60 14.36 17.73 -5.11
N LEU A 61 14.75 17.92 -3.83
CA LEU A 61 15.60 19.05 -3.41
C LEU A 61 17.03 18.93 -3.92
N ARG A 62 17.54 17.71 -4.05
CA ARG A 62 18.90 17.46 -4.55
C ARG A 62 19.01 17.76 -6.04
N ASP A 63 18.14 17.16 -6.85
CA ASP A 63 18.19 17.27 -8.32
C ASP A 63 16.78 17.44 -8.89
N PHE A 64 16.43 18.68 -9.23
CA PHE A 64 15.12 19.02 -9.76
C PHE A 64 15.03 18.71 -11.28
N HIS A 65 14.57 17.50 -11.61
CA HIS A 65 14.25 17.11 -12.98
C HIS A 65 12.74 17.03 -13.19
N LEU A 66 12.22 17.61 -14.28
CA LEU A 66 10.80 17.57 -14.62
C LEU A 66 10.22 16.15 -14.65
N VAL A 67 11.01 15.15 -15.05
CA VAL A 67 10.60 13.73 -15.07
C VAL A 67 10.26 13.22 -13.66
N LYS A 68 10.89 13.76 -12.60
CA LYS A 68 10.59 13.39 -11.21
C LYS A 68 9.26 13.94 -10.73
N LEU A 69 8.69 14.97 -11.36
CA LEU A 69 7.38 15.53 -10.97
C LEU A 69 6.23 14.52 -11.11
N ILE A 70 6.38 13.49 -11.96
CA ILE A 70 5.38 12.43 -12.11
C ILE A 70 5.16 11.65 -10.81
N ILE A 71 6.08 11.71 -9.86
CA ILE A 71 5.95 11.03 -8.56
C ILE A 71 4.93 11.71 -7.64
N ILE A 72 4.66 12.99 -7.84
CA ILE A 72 3.72 13.77 -7.02
C ILE A 72 2.30 13.18 -7.06
N PRO A 73 1.66 12.96 -8.24
CA PRO A 73 0.34 12.33 -8.28
C PRO A 73 0.35 10.90 -7.72
N ILE A 74 1.46 10.16 -7.85
CA ILE A 74 1.60 8.82 -7.25
C ILE A 74 1.54 8.91 -5.71
N ILE A 75 2.24 9.88 -5.11
CA ILE A 75 2.17 10.14 -3.67
C ILE A 75 0.74 10.45 -3.24
N PHE A 76 0.02 11.32 -3.97
CA PHE A 76 -1.37 11.66 -3.64
C PHE A 76 -2.29 10.43 -3.58
N ILE A 77 -2.16 9.50 -4.53
CA ILE A 77 -2.93 8.24 -4.50
C ILE A 77 -2.57 7.42 -3.24
N GLY A 78 -1.29 7.36 -2.88
CA GLY A 78 -0.83 6.69 -1.66
C GLY A 78 -1.39 7.32 -0.38
N VAL A 79 -1.36 8.65 -0.28
CA VAL A 79 -1.94 9.41 0.84
C VAL A 79 -3.44 9.12 0.97
N ILE A 80 -4.20 9.22 -0.13
CA ILE A 80 -5.63 8.90 -0.13
C ILE A 80 -5.85 7.44 0.32
N GLY A 81 -5.09 6.48 -0.22
CA GLY A 81 -5.24 5.07 0.14
C GLY A 81 -4.96 4.76 1.62
N VAL A 82 -3.96 5.40 2.21
CA VAL A 82 -3.55 5.17 3.60
C VAL A 82 -4.45 5.93 4.59
N PHE A 83 -4.76 7.20 4.33
CA PHE A 83 -5.54 8.02 5.26
C PHE A 83 -7.05 7.79 5.14
N ALA A 84 -7.59 7.63 3.93
CA ALA A 84 -9.01 7.29 3.75
C ALA A 84 -9.29 5.79 3.97
N GLU A 85 -8.26 4.99 4.30
CA GLU A 85 -8.37 3.55 4.55
C GLU A 85 -9.09 2.81 3.39
N GLN A 86 -8.77 3.22 2.16
CA GLN A 86 -9.40 2.70 0.95
C GLN A 86 -8.49 1.70 0.23
N ARG A 87 -8.99 0.48 0.03
CA ARG A 87 -8.22 -0.63 -0.59
C ARG A 87 -7.81 -0.38 -2.05
N LEU A 88 -8.70 0.19 -2.87
CA LEU A 88 -8.44 0.40 -4.30
C LEU A 88 -7.29 1.38 -4.57
N PRO A 89 -7.31 2.62 -4.03
CA PRO A 89 -6.18 3.54 -4.20
C PRO A 89 -4.89 2.99 -3.59
N LEU A 90 -4.95 2.25 -2.48
CA LEU A 90 -3.76 1.61 -1.92
C LEU A 90 -3.13 0.59 -2.89
N ILE A 91 -3.93 -0.28 -3.50
CA ILE A 91 -3.44 -1.25 -4.50
C ILE A 91 -2.90 -0.52 -5.74
N ALA A 92 -3.62 0.50 -6.22
CA ALA A 92 -3.19 1.30 -7.37
C ALA A 92 -1.84 1.98 -7.09
N PHE A 93 -1.66 2.57 -5.90
CA PHE A 93 -0.41 3.14 -5.45
C PHE A 93 0.74 2.13 -5.51
N ILE A 94 0.56 0.92 -4.94
CA ILE A 94 1.61 -0.12 -4.94
C ILE A 94 2.02 -0.49 -6.37
N ILE A 95 1.05 -0.71 -7.26
CA ILE A 95 1.32 -1.13 -8.64
C ILE A 95 2.06 -0.03 -9.40
N ILE A 96 1.54 1.20 -9.34
CA ILE A 96 2.11 2.34 -10.08
C ILE A 96 3.51 2.68 -9.56
N ASP A 97 3.69 2.73 -8.23
CA ASP A 97 4.98 2.98 -7.60
C ASP A 97 6.02 1.91 -7.95
N THR A 98 5.63 0.62 -7.92
CA THR A 98 6.53 -0.48 -8.28
C THR A 98 6.94 -0.38 -9.75
N ALA A 99 5.99 -0.09 -10.64
CA ALA A 99 6.27 0.10 -12.07
C ALA A 99 7.22 1.29 -12.30
N TYR A 100 7.00 2.41 -11.59
CA TYR A 100 7.87 3.59 -11.63
C TYR A 100 9.30 3.25 -11.14
N ALA A 101 9.42 2.54 -10.02
CA ALA A 101 10.72 2.12 -9.49
C ALA A 101 11.48 1.20 -10.45
N ILE A 102 10.79 0.25 -11.10
CA ILE A 102 11.40 -0.62 -12.12
C ILE A 102 11.85 0.20 -13.34
N ALA A 103 11.02 1.14 -13.81
CA ALA A 103 11.38 2.00 -14.94
C ALA A 103 12.62 2.85 -14.63
N LEU A 104 12.66 3.47 -13.44
CA LEU A 104 13.81 4.24 -12.98
C LEU A 104 15.05 3.36 -12.85
N ALA A 105 14.87 2.12 -12.39
CA ALA A 105 15.96 1.17 -12.26
C ALA A 105 16.59 0.81 -13.61
N ILE A 106 15.74 0.55 -14.62
CA ILE A 106 16.17 0.28 -16.00
C ILE A 106 16.91 1.49 -16.58
N VAL A 107 16.36 2.70 -16.44
CA VAL A 107 17.01 3.93 -16.93
C VAL A 107 18.38 4.11 -16.29
N THR A 108 18.49 3.88 -14.98
CA THR A 108 19.75 3.96 -14.24
C THR A 108 20.76 2.92 -14.75
N ALA A 109 20.32 1.67 -14.93
CA ALA A 109 21.17 0.61 -15.46
C ALA A 109 21.66 0.90 -16.89
N LEU A 110 20.77 1.40 -17.76
CA LEU A 110 21.14 1.82 -19.12
C LEU A 110 22.14 2.99 -19.12
N GLY A 111 21.99 3.95 -18.20
CA GLY A 111 22.94 5.05 -18.03
C GLY A 111 24.33 4.56 -17.61
N LEU A 112 24.41 3.54 -16.74
CA LEU A 112 25.68 2.92 -16.34
C LEU A 112 26.33 2.09 -17.47
N LEU A 113 25.53 1.60 -18.42
CA LEU A 113 26.00 0.83 -19.57
C LEU A 113 26.50 1.71 -20.71
N GLN A 114 26.22 3.02 -20.73
CA GLN A 114 26.74 3.89 -21.77
C GLN A 114 28.26 3.96 -21.62
N PRO A 115 29.04 3.38 -22.56
CA PRO A 115 30.49 3.48 -22.49
C PRO A 115 30.81 4.95 -22.50
N SER A 116 31.62 5.41 -21.53
CA SER A 116 32.08 6.79 -21.49
C SER A 116 32.65 7.10 -22.87
N THR A 117 31.89 7.80 -23.70
CA THR A 117 32.30 8.23 -25.03
C THR A 117 33.39 9.23 -24.77
N ARG A 118 34.59 8.67 -24.64
CA ARG A 118 35.83 9.30 -24.27
C ARG A 118 35.90 10.56 -25.13
N GLN A 119 35.83 11.71 -24.47
CA GLN A 119 36.08 13.02 -25.06
C GLN A 119 37.53 13.05 -25.57
N ASN A 120 37.79 12.37 -26.69
CA ASN A 120 39.06 12.40 -27.42
C ASN A 120 39.05 13.54 -28.45
N SER A 121 38.27 14.60 -28.22
CA SER A 121 38.03 15.67 -29.19
C SER A 121 38.73 16.99 -28.87
N SER A 122 39.82 17.00 -28.10
CA SER A 122 40.61 18.22 -27.87
C SER A 122 42.12 18.03 -27.89
N ASP A 123 42.62 17.11 -28.72
CA ASP A 123 44.06 17.01 -29.00
C ASP A 123 44.34 16.81 -30.51
N ARG A 124 43.51 17.43 -31.36
CA ARG A 124 43.86 17.73 -32.75
C ARG A 124 43.93 19.24 -32.90
N ASP A 125 45.08 19.81 -32.57
CA ASP A 125 45.65 20.95 -33.29
C ASP A 125 47.05 21.25 -32.76
N TYR A 126 48.05 20.49 -33.19
CA TYR A 126 49.38 21.02 -33.49
C TYR A 126 50.04 20.19 -34.61
N PRO A 127 50.12 20.70 -35.84
CA PRO A 127 51.03 20.17 -36.84
C PRO A 127 52.40 20.84 -36.65
N SER A 128 53.41 20.08 -36.26
CA SER A 128 54.81 20.45 -36.55
C SER A 128 55.66 19.18 -36.60
N ARG A 129 55.78 18.56 -37.78
CA ARG A 129 56.78 18.83 -38.83
C ARG A 129 58.10 18.10 -38.53
N ASN A 130 58.31 17.05 -39.31
CA ASN A 130 59.58 16.39 -39.68
C ASN A 130 60.44 15.81 -38.53
N GLN A 131 60.49 14.48 -38.40
CA GLN A 131 61.73 13.72 -38.70
C GLN A 131 61.61 12.20 -38.43
N ASP A 132 62.03 11.44 -39.44
CA ASP A 132 62.68 10.13 -39.42
C ASP A 132 61.86 8.86 -39.07
N ASP A 133 61.31 8.30 -40.13
CA ASP A 133 60.18 7.37 -40.17
C ASP A 133 60.57 5.88 -40.39
N ARG A 134 61.69 5.39 -39.82
CA ARG A 134 62.13 3.98 -40.10
C ARG A 134 62.55 3.10 -38.93
N SER A 135 62.76 3.61 -37.72
CA SER A 135 63.20 2.77 -36.58
C SER A 135 62.07 2.27 -35.67
N PHE A 136 60.84 2.80 -35.80
CA PHE A 136 59.75 2.51 -34.85
C PHE A 136 58.88 1.29 -35.19
N ARG A 137 59.00 0.71 -36.39
CA ARG A 137 58.16 -0.45 -36.77
C ARG A 137 58.53 -1.75 -36.06
N GLN A 138 59.76 -1.89 -35.55
CA GLN A 138 60.20 -3.16 -34.95
C GLN A 138 59.94 -3.30 -33.44
N GLN A 139 59.50 -2.24 -32.76
CA GLN A 139 59.22 -2.30 -31.32
C GLN A 139 57.74 -2.49 -30.98
N GLN A 140 56.87 -2.55 -31.99
CA GLN A 140 55.42 -2.66 -31.81
C GLN A 140 54.88 -4.10 -31.87
N GLU A 141 55.65 -5.06 -32.40
CA GLU A 141 55.18 -6.46 -32.51
C GLU A 141 55.44 -7.32 -31.25
N GLY A 142 56.24 -6.83 -30.28
CA GLY A 142 56.62 -7.62 -29.10
C GLY A 142 55.83 -7.35 -27.81
N ARG A 143 54.85 -6.43 -27.82
CA ARG A 143 54.06 -6.05 -26.64
C ARG A 143 52.56 -6.28 -26.83
N SER A 144 52.18 -7.49 -27.23
CA SER A 144 50.90 -8.11 -26.82
C SER A 144 50.95 -8.52 -25.35
N HIS A 145 51.43 -7.58 -24.52
CA HIS A 145 51.55 -7.70 -23.08
C HIS A 145 50.13 -7.87 -22.55
N MET A 146 49.83 -9.08 -22.06
CA MET A 146 48.63 -9.40 -21.29
C MET A 146 48.32 -8.21 -20.39
N SER A 147 47.28 -7.46 -20.74
CA SER A 147 46.71 -6.47 -19.84
C SER A 147 46.08 -7.28 -18.73
N THR A 148 46.85 -7.56 -17.69
CA THR A 148 46.31 -8.01 -16.42
C THR A 148 45.21 -7.03 -16.07
N TRP A 149 44.00 -7.56 -15.89
CA TRP A 149 42.80 -6.81 -15.55
C TRP A 149 42.97 -6.24 -14.14
N ASN A 150 43.85 -5.25 -14.01
CA ASN A 150 44.02 -4.47 -12.80
C ASN A 150 42.85 -3.50 -12.76
N TRP A 151 41.68 -4.02 -12.37
CA TRP A 151 40.57 -3.20 -11.95
C TRP A 151 41.11 -2.22 -10.91
N SER A 152 41.01 -0.92 -11.21
CA SER A 152 41.35 0.09 -10.23
C SER A 152 40.54 -0.19 -8.95
N ALA A 153 41.15 -0.05 -7.77
CA ALA A 153 40.44 -0.27 -6.50
C ALA A 153 39.14 0.55 -6.44
N THR A 154 39.13 1.73 -7.05
CA THR A 154 37.96 2.59 -7.26
C THR A 154 36.82 1.91 -8.02
N SER A 155 37.11 1.13 -9.07
CA SER A 155 36.08 0.40 -9.83
C SER A 155 35.43 -0.70 -8.98
N VAL A 156 36.22 -1.42 -8.17
CA VAL A 156 35.70 -2.47 -7.28
C VAL A 156 34.82 -1.87 -6.18
N ILE A 157 35.26 -0.77 -5.57
CA ILE A 157 34.49 -0.07 -4.54
C ILE A 157 33.17 0.44 -5.12
N ASN A 158 33.18 1.07 -6.30
CA ASN A 158 31.97 1.56 -6.94
C ASN A 158 30.98 0.43 -7.28
N LEU A 159 31.48 -0.72 -7.74
CA LEU A 159 30.65 -1.90 -7.99
C LEU A 159 30.00 -2.42 -6.70
N ALA A 160 30.77 -2.52 -5.61
CA ALA A 160 30.27 -2.96 -4.32
C ALA A 160 29.20 -2.00 -3.76
N LEU A 161 29.45 -0.69 -3.77
CA LEU A 161 28.49 0.32 -3.32
C LEU A 161 27.19 0.28 -4.14
N THR A 162 27.32 0.12 -5.45
CA THR A 162 26.16 -0.02 -6.35
C THR A 162 25.36 -1.27 -6.02
N ALA A 163 26.01 -2.42 -5.84
CA ALA A 163 25.33 -3.67 -5.45
C ALA A 163 24.63 -3.55 -4.09
N CYS A 164 25.27 -2.94 -3.10
CA CYS A 164 24.68 -2.67 -1.78
C CYS A 164 23.45 -1.76 -1.88
N PHE A 165 23.51 -0.72 -2.70
CA PHE A 165 22.39 0.18 -2.94
C PHE A 165 21.19 -0.57 -3.56
N TRP A 166 21.42 -1.42 -4.56
CA TRP A 166 20.37 -2.24 -5.17
C TRP A 166 19.75 -3.24 -4.18
N ALA A 167 20.58 -3.89 -3.36
CA ALA A 167 20.10 -4.80 -2.33
C ALA A 167 19.21 -4.07 -1.31
N PHE A 168 19.64 -2.88 -0.87
CA PHE A 168 18.85 -2.05 0.03
C PHE A 168 17.50 -1.65 -0.58
N LEU A 169 17.49 -1.22 -1.86
CA LEU A 169 16.25 -0.90 -2.57
C LEU A 169 15.32 -2.11 -2.66
N ALA A 170 15.84 -3.29 -2.99
CA ALA A 170 15.05 -4.51 -3.07
C ALA A 170 14.43 -4.88 -1.71
N ILE A 171 15.21 -4.83 -0.63
CA ILE A 171 14.72 -5.08 0.74
C ILE A 171 13.64 -4.07 1.11
N SER A 172 13.85 -2.79 0.81
CA SER A 172 12.87 -1.72 1.06
C SER A 172 11.56 -1.97 0.30
N LEU A 173 11.63 -2.37 -0.97
CA LEU A 173 10.45 -2.71 -1.78
C LEU A 173 9.69 -3.92 -1.22
N ILE A 174 10.40 -4.97 -0.80
CA ILE A 174 9.79 -6.15 -0.17
C ILE A 174 9.07 -5.76 1.12
N TRP A 175 9.73 -4.96 1.97
CA TRP A 175 9.14 -4.52 3.24
C TRP A 175 7.91 -3.63 3.01
N LYS A 176 7.99 -2.70 2.06
CA LYS A 176 6.89 -1.86 1.61
C LYS A 176 5.70 -2.70 1.15
N TYR A 177 5.95 -3.68 0.28
CA TYR A 177 4.94 -4.59 -0.22
C TYR A 177 4.28 -5.36 0.91
N PHE A 178 5.07 -5.91 1.85
CA PHE A 178 4.55 -6.65 3.00
C PHE A 178 3.59 -5.82 3.86
N ILE A 179 3.97 -4.59 4.23
CA ILE A 179 3.15 -3.71 5.07
C ILE A 179 1.85 -3.32 4.36
N PHE A 180 1.95 -2.84 3.13
CA PHE A 180 0.77 -2.37 2.41
C PHE A 180 -0.16 -3.52 2.00
N TRP A 181 0.39 -4.71 1.75
CA TRP A 181 -0.41 -5.92 1.53
C TRP A 181 -1.19 -6.30 2.79
N LYS A 182 -0.53 -6.32 3.96
CA LYS A 182 -1.19 -6.56 5.25
C LYS A 182 -2.28 -5.53 5.54
N MET A 183 -2.05 -4.25 5.21
CA MET A 183 -3.07 -3.21 5.32
C MET A 183 -4.25 -3.49 4.37
N ALA A 184 -3.99 -3.90 3.12
CA ALA A 184 -5.04 -4.25 2.18
C ALA A 184 -5.88 -5.46 2.64
N GLU A 185 -5.27 -6.46 3.28
CA GLU A 185 -5.95 -7.59 3.91
C GLU A 185 -6.83 -7.14 5.08
N TYR A 186 -6.30 -6.29 5.99
CA TYR A 186 -7.07 -5.67 7.07
C TYR A 186 -8.33 -4.97 6.54
N LEU A 187 -8.19 -4.14 5.50
CA LEU A 187 -9.31 -3.43 4.88
C LEU A 187 -10.32 -4.38 4.21
N LYS A 188 -9.85 -5.50 3.64
CA LYS A 188 -10.71 -6.53 3.04
C LYS A 188 -11.56 -7.21 4.12
N ASP A 189 -10.95 -7.59 5.23
CA ASP A 189 -11.62 -8.28 6.34
C ASP A 189 -12.62 -7.35 7.03
N ARG A 190 -12.25 -6.08 7.28
CA ARG A 190 -13.16 -5.06 7.81
C ARG A 190 -14.40 -4.90 6.92
N LYS A 191 -14.22 -4.79 5.60
CA LYS A 191 -15.35 -4.66 4.65
C LYS A 191 -16.25 -5.90 4.65
N LYS A 192 -15.68 -7.11 4.73
CA LYS A 192 -16.46 -8.34 4.84
C LYS A 192 -17.32 -8.36 6.10
N ALA A 193 -16.75 -7.97 7.23
CA ALA A 193 -17.47 -7.94 8.49
C ALA A 193 -18.60 -6.91 8.51
N ILE A 194 -18.38 -5.72 7.95
CA ILE A 194 -19.44 -4.72 7.78
C ILE A 194 -20.58 -5.26 6.91
N LYS A 195 -20.27 -5.94 5.80
CA LYS A 195 -21.30 -6.57 4.94
C LYS A 195 -22.08 -7.64 5.68
N SER A 196 -21.40 -8.51 6.44
CA SER A 196 -22.06 -9.52 7.26
C SER A 196 -22.97 -8.88 8.31
N ALA A 197 -22.49 -7.84 9.01
CA ALA A 197 -23.28 -7.13 10.02
C ALA A 197 -24.54 -6.48 9.42
N ARG A 198 -24.44 -5.87 8.23
CA ARG A 198 -25.61 -5.32 7.50
C ARG A 198 -26.63 -6.41 7.16
N LYS A 199 -26.18 -7.57 6.68
CA LYS A 199 -27.07 -8.69 6.31
C LYS A 199 -27.90 -9.22 7.49
N TYR A 200 -27.40 -9.13 8.73
CA TYR A 200 -28.16 -9.51 9.92
C TYR A 200 -29.01 -8.38 10.49
N ARG A 201 -28.70 -7.12 10.14
CA ARG A 201 -29.45 -5.94 10.59
C ARG A 201 -30.65 -5.64 9.71
N GLU A 202 -30.62 -6.06 8.45
CA GLU A 202 -31.82 -6.05 7.61
C GLU A 202 -32.90 -6.84 8.36
N PRO A 203 -33.95 -6.17 8.88
CA PRO A 203 -35.01 -6.87 9.58
C PRO A 203 -35.53 -7.86 8.56
N THR A 204 -35.42 -9.16 8.89
CA THR A 204 -36.14 -10.20 8.17
C THR A 204 -37.53 -9.66 8.03
N HIS A 205 -37.88 -9.17 6.83
CA HIS A 205 -39.15 -8.51 6.57
C HIS A 205 -40.15 -9.48 7.14
N ILE A 206 -40.72 -9.11 8.28
CA ILE A 206 -41.69 -9.93 9.00
C ILE A 206 -42.70 -10.21 7.92
N ALA A 207 -42.78 -11.49 7.52
CA ALA A 207 -43.72 -11.97 6.54
C ALA A 207 -45.02 -11.26 6.87
N SER A 208 -45.40 -10.33 5.98
CA SER A 208 -46.41 -9.31 6.22
C SER A 208 -47.53 -9.98 6.98
N ALA A 209 -47.69 -9.62 8.26
CA ALA A 209 -48.79 -10.11 9.06
C ALA A 209 -50.05 -9.89 8.20
N PRO A 210 -50.90 -10.91 8.04
CA PRO A 210 -52.10 -10.78 7.23
C PRO A 210 -52.81 -9.50 7.66
N LYS A 211 -53.12 -8.65 6.68
CA LYS A 211 -53.87 -7.42 6.88
C LYS A 211 -55.25 -7.79 7.43
N ASP A 212 -55.35 -7.96 8.75
CA ASP A 212 -56.63 -7.89 9.42
C ASP A 212 -56.99 -6.41 9.49
N GLU A 213 -57.83 -6.05 8.53
CA GLU A 213 -58.53 -4.80 8.34
C GLU A 213 -59.50 -4.58 9.52
N ARG A 214 -58.96 -4.27 10.71
CA ARG A 214 -59.79 -3.83 11.85
C ARG A 214 -59.21 -2.59 12.51
N SER A 215 -59.89 -1.49 12.21
CA SER A 215 -60.06 -0.28 13.03
C SER A 215 -58.78 0.28 13.64
N HIS A 216 -58.16 1.22 12.92
CA HIS A 216 -57.21 2.17 13.48
C HIS A 216 -57.83 2.86 14.71
N PRO A 217 -57.31 2.67 15.93
CA PRO A 217 -57.49 3.69 16.95
C PRO A 217 -56.78 4.96 16.45
N ALA A 218 -57.45 6.11 16.57
CA ALA A 218 -56.87 7.39 16.29
C ALA A 218 -55.59 7.53 17.12
N TYR A 219 -54.43 7.44 16.46
CA TYR A 219 -53.13 7.71 17.07
C TYR A 219 -53.14 9.18 17.47
N GLY A 220 -53.02 9.45 18.77
CA GLY A 220 -52.99 10.80 19.30
C GLY A 220 -51.78 11.56 18.77
N GLU A 221 -51.96 12.84 18.46
CA GLU A 221 -50.94 13.76 17.92
C GLU A 221 -49.60 13.70 18.68
N SER A 222 -49.60 13.28 19.96
CA SER A 222 -48.39 13.14 20.77
C SER A 222 -47.40 12.09 20.28
N GLU A 223 -47.86 11.00 19.64
CA GLU A 223 -46.95 9.95 19.16
C GLU A 223 -46.31 10.31 17.82
N MET A 224 -46.98 11.12 17.00
CA MET A 224 -46.37 11.70 15.79
C MET A 224 -45.30 12.73 16.15
N GLU A 225 -45.50 13.54 17.20
CA GLU A 225 -44.49 14.51 17.64
C GLU A 225 -43.22 13.81 18.17
N ALA A 226 -43.38 12.70 18.88
CA ALA A 226 -42.26 11.90 19.36
C ALA A 226 -41.47 11.25 18.21
N ALA A 227 -42.17 10.73 17.19
CA ALA A 227 -41.53 10.16 16.01
C ALA A 227 -40.75 11.24 15.21
N GLN A 228 -41.31 12.44 15.08
CA GLN A 228 -40.65 13.53 14.37
C GLN A 228 -39.36 13.99 15.07
N LYS A 229 -39.37 14.09 16.41
CA LYS A 229 -38.15 14.42 17.19
C LYS A 229 -37.02 13.41 17.02
N VAL A 230 -37.33 12.13 16.84
CA VAL A 230 -36.31 11.09 16.61
C VAL A 230 -35.69 11.22 15.21
N ILE A 231 -36.50 11.59 14.21
CA ILE A 231 -36.02 11.83 12.84
C ILE A 231 -35.09 13.06 12.80
N ASP A 232 -35.49 14.16 13.44
CA ASP A 232 -34.68 15.38 13.47
C ASP A 232 -33.35 15.17 14.23
N TYR A 233 -33.36 14.38 15.31
CA TYR A 233 -32.14 14.03 16.03
C TYR A 233 -31.17 13.22 15.16
N HIS A 234 -31.68 12.25 14.39
CA HIS A 234 -30.84 11.45 13.48
C HIS A 234 -30.22 12.28 12.35
N ASN A 235 -30.99 13.20 11.75
CA ASN A 235 -30.49 14.07 10.69
C ASN A 235 -29.41 15.05 11.19
N SER A 236 -29.53 15.54 12.43
CA SER A 236 -28.51 16.43 13.01
C SER A 236 -27.15 15.75 13.22
N HIS A 237 -27.14 14.47 13.61
CA HIS A 237 -25.91 13.71 13.84
C HIS A 237 -25.19 13.30 12.55
N GLU A 238 -25.94 13.03 11.47
CA GLU A 238 -25.35 12.66 10.19
C GLU A 238 -24.60 13.83 9.54
N VAL A 239 -25.16 15.05 9.61
CA VAL A 239 -24.53 16.29 9.13
C VAL A 239 -23.24 16.62 9.90
N THR A 240 -23.19 16.30 11.19
CA THR A 240 -22.01 16.61 12.02
C THR A 240 -20.81 15.71 11.69
N MET A 241 -21.06 14.47 11.22
CA MET A 241 -19.97 13.58 10.81
C MET A 241 -19.40 13.91 9.42
N GLU A 242 -20.17 14.52 8.52
CA GLU A 242 -19.64 14.98 7.22
C GLU A 242 -18.75 16.23 7.35
N ILE A 243 -18.95 17.07 8.36
CA ILE A 243 -18.15 18.29 8.59
C ILE A 243 -16.79 17.98 9.23
N LEU A 244 -16.63 16.80 9.84
CA LEU A 244 -15.41 16.37 10.54
C LEU A 244 -14.51 15.43 9.72
N THR A 245 -14.86 15.15 8.47
CA THR A 245 -14.08 14.33 7.52
C THR A 245 -13.52 15.16 6.38
#